data_AF-A0A939EXL5-F1
#
_entry.id   AF-A0A939EXL5-F1
#
_cell.length_a   1.000
_cell.length_b   1.000
_cell.length_c   1.000
_cell.angle_alpha   90.00
_cell.angle_beta   90.00
_cell.angle_gamma   90.00
#
_symmetry.space_group_name_H-M   'P 1'
#
loop_
_entity.id
_entity.type
_entity.pdbx_description
1 polymer ?
#
loop_
_entity_poly.entity_id
_entity_poly.type
_entity_poly.pdbx_seq_one_letter_code
_entity_poly.pdbx_strand_id
1 'polypeptide(L)'
;MSNFSQLKDLVMGLESDFEKFYDKKNSAAGTRVRKGMQELKNLAQSIRTEVQNAKNSAAAAPDAGAAKAAPAKKAAAPAAAKKAAPAKKK
;
A
#
# COMPACT_ATOMS: atom_id res chain seq x y z
N MET A 1 18.11 -6.55 -15.97
CA MET A 1 17.12 -7.56 -15.51
C MET A 1 17.09 -7.77 -14.00
N SER A 2 17.97 -7.14 -13.21
CA SER A 2 18.03 -7.32 -11.75
C SER A 2 16.71 -7.01 -11.03
N ASN A 3 16.07 -5.89 -11.39
CA ASN A 3 14.85 -5.41 -10.74
C ASN A 3 13.65 -6.37 -10.87
N PHE A 4 13.52 -7.05 -12.00
CA PHE A 4 12.44 -8.02 -12.23
C PHE A 4 12.65 -9.30 -11.41
N SER A 5 13.90 -9.80 -11.35
CA SER A 5 14.24 -10.96 -10.52
C SER A 5 13.90 -10.69 -9.06
N GLN A 6 14.31 -9.53 -8.53
CA GLN A 6 14.05 -9.16 -7.13
C GLN A 6 12.56 -9.10 -6.80
N LEU A 7 11.72 -8.58 -7.72
CA LEU A 7 10.27 -8.58 -7.54
C LEU A 7 9.71 -10.00 -7.49
N LYS A 8 10.15 -10.86 -8.41
CA LYS A 8 9.71 -12.26 -8.46
C LYS A 8 10.12 -13.00 -7.19
N ASP A 9 11.38 -12.87 -6.78
CA ASP A 9 11.93 -13.56 -5.61
C ASP A 9 11.19 -13.13 -4.32
N LEU A 10 10.88 -11.84 -4.19
CA LEU A 10 10.10 -11.33 -3.06
C LEU A 10 8.69 -11.94 -2.99
N VAL A 11 8.00 -12.05 -4.14
CA VAL A 11 6.65 -12.64 -4.18
C VAL A 11 6.71 -14.13 -3.88
N MET A 12 7.64 -14.86 -4.49
CA MET A 12 7.80 -16.30 -4.26
C MET A 12 8.17 -16.61 -2.81
N GLY A 13 9.00 -15.77 -2.17
CA GLY A 13 9.35 -15.94 -0.76
C GLY A 13 8.16 -15.78 0.21
N LEU A 14 7.11 -15.05 -0.18
CA LEU A 14 5.96 -14.78 0.67
C LEU A 14 4.87 -15.86 0.56
N GLU A 15 4.94 -16.76 -0.42
CA GLU A 15 3.91 -17.77 -0.70
C GLU A 15 3.54 -18.61 0.54
N SER A 16 4.52 -19.14 1.27
CA SER A 16 4.21 -19.93 2.47
C SER A 16 3.63 -19.10 3.62
N ASP A 17 3.97 -17.81 3.72
CA ASP A 17 3.36 -16.92 4.72
C ASP A 17 1.93 -16.54 4.30
N PHE A 18 1.64 -16.45 3.00
CA PHE A 18 0.28 -16.27 2.48
C PHE A 18 -0.62 -17.46 2.83
N GLU A 19 -0.18 -18.70 2.55
CA GLU A 19 -0.92 -19.92 2.93
C GLU A 19 -1.17 -19.96 4.45
N LYS A 20 -0.13 -19.73 5.25
CA LYS A 20 -0.24 -19.73 6.73
C LYS A 20 -1.20 -18.65 7.23
N PHE A 21 -1.25 -17.48 6.59
CA PHE A 21 -2.14 -16.41 7.00
C PHE A 21 -3.59 -16.65 6.56
N TYR A 22 -3.82 -17.06 5.31
CA TYR A 22 -5.17 -17.22 4.77
C TYR A 22 -5.85 -18.50 5.25
N ASP A 23 -5.14 -19.64 5.23
CA ASP A 23 -5.72 -20.94 5.57
C ASP A 23 -5.68 -21.20 7.08
N LYS A 24 -4.54 -20.90 7.71
CA LYS A 24 -4.31 -21.21 9.13
C LYS A 24 -4.54 -20.03 10.08
N LYS A 25 -4.95 -18.86 9.55
CA LYS A 25 -5.20 -17.63 10.33
C LYS A 25 -4.03 -17.22 11.25
N ASN A 26 -2.79 -17.49 10.83
CA ASN A 26 -1.61 -17.18 11.64
C ASN A 26 -1.27 -15.68 11.59
N SER A 27 -1.48 -14.98 12.70
CA SER A 27 -1.20 -13.53 12.85
C SER A 27 0.26 -13.15 12.60
N ALA A 28 1.22 -14.02 12.94
CA ALA A 28 2.64 -13.75 12.71
C ALA A 28 2.98 -13.79 11.21
N ALA A 29 2.40 -14.75 10.48
CA ALA A 29 2.52 -14.83 9.03
C ALA A 29 1.89 -13.61 8.35
N GLY A 30 0.72 -13.15 8.83
CA GLY A 30 0.09 -11.92 8.35
C GLY A 30 0.97 -10.67 8.51
N THR A 31 1.74 -10.58 9.60
CA THR A 31 2.69 -9.48 9.81
C THR A 31 3.84 -9.52 8.79
N ARG A 32 4.32 -10.72 8.44
CA ARG A 32 5.37 -10.90 7.42
C ARG A 32 4.86 -10.59 6.02
N VAL A 33 3.69 -11.11 5.65
CA VAL A 33 3.01 -10.76 4.39
C VAL A 33 2.87 -9.25 4.25
N ARG A 34 2.38 -8.57 5.30
CA ARG A 34 2.22 -7.11 5.26
C ARG A 34 3.53 -6.37 5.06
N LYS A 35 4.61 -6.78 5.73
CA LYS A 35 5.95 -6.19 5.55
C LYS A 35 6.49 -6.44 4.15
N GLY A 36 6.42 -7.68 3.67
CA GLY A 36 6.85 -8.02 2.31
C GLY A 36 6.07 -7.28 1.22
N MET A 37 4.76 -7.08 1.40
CA MET A 37 3.95 -6.25 0.49
C MET A 37 4.34 -4.76 0.53
N GLN A 38 4.78 -4.25 1.68
CA GLN A 38 5.30 -2.89 1.79
C GLN A 38 6.60 -2.73 1.01
N GLU A 39 7.50 -3.72 1.09
CA GLU A 39 8.76 -3.76 0.33
C GLU A 39 8.50 -3.87 -1.17
N LEU A 40 7.53 -4.70 -1.58
CA LEU A 40 7.12 -4.86 -2.97
C LEU A 40 6.64 -3.52 -3.56
N LYS A 41 5.80 -2.79 -2.82
CA LYS A 41 5.33 -1.47 -3.23
C LYS A 41 6.50 -0.51 -3.45
N ASN A 42 7.45 -0.46 -2.52
CA ASN A 42 8.59 0.45 -2.62
C ASN A 42 9.48 0.10 -3.82
N LEU A 43 9.77 -1.20 -4.02
CA LEU A 43 10.56 -1.69 -5.14
C LEU A 43 9.88 -1.36 -6.48
N ALA A 44 8.58 -1.63 -6.60
CA ALA A 44 7.80 -1.29 -7.80
C ALA A 44 7.79 0.23 -8.06
N GLN A 45 7.71 1.06 -7.03
CA GLN A 45 7.78 2.52 -7.15
C GLN A 45 9.15 3.02 -7.62
N SER A 46 10.25 2.42 -7.15
CA SER A 46 11.61 2.74 -7.62
C SER A 46 11.73 2.45 -9.11
N ILE A 47 11.33 1.25 -9.53
CA ILE A 47 11.42 0.82 -10.94
C ILE A 47 10.57 1.71 -11.84
N ARG A 48 9.35 2.07 -11.41
CA ARG A 48 8.51 3.01 -12.16
C ARG A 48 9.22 4.36 -12.35
N THR A 49 9.80 4.89 -11.29
CA THR A 49 10.52 6.17 -11.33
C THR A 49 11.75 6.07 -12.23
N GLU A 50 12.52 4.98 -12.15
CA GLU A 50 13.68 4.72 -13.02
C GLU A 50 13.28 4.69 -14.50
N VAL A 51 12.19 4.00 -14.85
CA VAL A 51 11.70 3.96 -16.23
C VAL A 51 11.23 5.35 -16.69
N GLN A 52 10.52 6.08 -15.83
CA GLN A 52 10.06 7.43 -16.16
C GLN A 52 11.25 8.38 -16.35
N ASN A 53 12.26 8.29 -15.49
CA ASN A 53 13.49 9.07 -15.60
C ASN A 53 14.26 8.70 -16.86
N ALA A 54 14.39 7.41 -17.21
CA ALA A 54 15.03 6.98 -18.46
C ALA A 54 14.31 7.55 -19.70
N LYS A 55 12.97 7.57 -19.70
CA LYS A 55 12.19 8.21 -20.76
C LYS A 55 12.41 9.72 -20.82
N ASN A 56 12.42 10.40 -19.68
CA ASN A 56 12.61 11.84 -19.59
C ASN A 56 14.06 12.26 -19.93
N SER A 57 15.06 11.47 -19.57
CA SER A 57 16.47 11.69 -19.92
C SER A 57 16.75 11.42 -21.39
N ALA A 58 15.99 10.54 -22.05
CA ALA A 58 16.02 10.38 -23.51
C ALA A 58 15.26 11.49 -24.25
N ALA A 59 14.42 12.25 -23.56
CA ALA A 59 13.61 13.34 -24.10
C ALA A 59 13.99 14.67 -23.41
N ALA A 60 15.22 15.14 -23.61
CA ALA A 60 15.61 16.48 -23.18
C ALA A 60 14.90 17.55 -24.06
N ALA A 61 13.68 17.93 -23.66
CA ALA A 61 13.08 19.24 -23.91
C ALA A 61 12.14 19.56 -22.73
N PRO A 62 12.29 20.73 -22.08
CA PRO A 62 11.66 21.03 -20.81
C PRO A 62 10.22 21.50 -21.01
N ASP A 63 9.27 20.85 -20.37
CA ASP A 63 8.01 21.51 -20.01
C ASP A 63 7.62 21.15 -18.58
N ALA A 64 7.36 22.21 -17.82
CA ALA A 64 7.02 22.18 -16.42
C ALA A 64 5.59 21.66 -16.25
N GLY A 65 5.44 20.39 -15.87
CA GLY A 65 4.17 19.79 -15.45
C GLY A 65 4.02 19.71 -13.93
N ALA A 66 3.67 20.85 -13.32
CA ALA A 66 2.87 21.04 -12.10
C ALA A 66 2.68 19.82 -11.14
N ALA A 67 3.23 19.90 -9.93
CA ALA A 67 2.53 20.39 -8.72
C ALA A 67 1.59 19.38 -8.03
N LYS A 68 2.07 18.89 -6.88
CA LYS A 68 1.41 18.96 -5.56
C LYS A 68 -0.08 18.56 -5.49
N ALA A 69 -0.36 17.37 -4.96
CA ALA A 69 -1.64 17.09 -4.30
C ALA A 69 -1.51 16.06 -3.16
N ALA A 70 -1.06 16.52 -2.00
CA ALA A 70 -1.58 16.13 -0.68
C ALA A 70 -1.29 17.31 0.27
N PRO A 71 -2.15 17.65 1.27
CA PRO A 71 -3.26 16.90 1.84
C PRO A 71 -4.57 17.72 2.00
N ALA A 72 -5.72 17.20 1.59
CA ALA A 72 -7.01 17.78 1.99
C ALA A 72 -7.46 17.17 3.32
N LYS A 73 -7.05 17.81 4.42
CA LYS A 73 -7.64 17.64 5.75
C LYS A 73 -9.05 18.27 5.71
N LYS A 74 -10.12 17.48 5.52
CA LYS A 74 -11.46 17.89 5.97
C LYS A 74 -11.72 17.25 7.31
N ALA A 75 -11.46 18.02 8.36
CA ALA A 75 -12.09 17.80 9.65
C ALA A 75 -13.61 17.98 9.49
N ALA A 76 -14.36 16.97 9.88
CA ALA A 76 -15.74 17.10 10.32
C ALA A 76 -15.92 16.10 11.46
N ALA A 77 -15.69 16.56 12.68
CA ALA A 77 -16.18 15.94 13.91
C ALA A 77 -17.69 16.25 14.08
N PRO A 78 -18.33 15.81 15.17
CA PRO A 78 -18.79 14.47 15.49
C PRO A 78 -20.34 14.39 15.42
N ALA A 79 -20.91 13.29 14.94
CA ALA A 79 -22.36 13.09 15.03
C ALA A 79 -22.72 12.68 16.47
N ALA A 80 -23.23 13.66 17.22
CA ALA A 80 -23.73 13.53 18.56
C ALA A 80 -24.91 12.54 18.66
N ALA A 81 -24.94 11.84 19.79
CA ALA A 81 -26.02 11.01 20.26
C ALA A 81 -27.37 11.73 20.34
N LYS A 82 -28.45 11.03 19.97
CA LYS A 82 -29.74 11.12 20.68
C LYS A 82 -30.64 9.91 20.40
N LYS A 83 -30.94 9.14 21.47
CA LYS A 83 -32.21 8.47 21.88
C LYS A 83 -32.94 7.59 20.84
N ALA A 84 -33.52 6.42 21.14
CA ALA A 84 -33.94 5.79 22.40
C ALA A 84 -34.42 4.35 22.12
N ALA A 85 -34.36 3.46 23.10
CA ALA A 85 -35.50 2.63 23.52
C ALA A 85 -35.20 1.89 24.84
N PRO A 86 -36.18 1.80 25.77
CA PRO A 86 -35.95 1.44 27.17
C PRO A 86 -35.97 -0.07 27.46
N ALA A 87 -35.12 -0.49 28.39
CA ALA A 87 -35.22 -1.79 29.04
C ALA A 87 -36.49 -1.85 29.91
N LYS A 88 -37.34 -2.85 29.63
CA LYS A 88 -38.52 -3.20 30.44
C LYS A 88 -38.05 -3.84 31.75
N LYS A 89 -38.50 -3.27 32.87
CA LYS A 89 -38.68 -4.00 34.13
C LYS A 89 -39.81 -5.02 33.96
N LYS A 90 -39.54 -6.28 34.24
CA LYS A 90 -40.32 -7.14 35.14
C LYS A 90 -39.36 -8.11 35.80
#